data_AF-A0A7S2SEH3-F1
#
_entry.id   AF-A0A7S2SEH3-F1
#
_cell.length_a   1.000
_cell.length_b   1.000
_cell.length_c   1.000
_cell.angle_alpha   90.00
_cell.angle_beta   90.00
_cell.angle_gamma   90.00
#
_symmetry.space_group_name_H-M   'P 1'
#
loop_
_entity.id
_entity.type
_entity.pdbx_description
1 polymer ?
#
loop_
_entity_poly.entity_id
_entity_poly.type
_entity_poly.pdbx_seq_one_letter_code
_entity_poly.pdbx_strand_id
1 'polypeptide(L)'
;GPGGGPGRLAEGDEALQGAVAALSAQDTEEAVRLAGVARSCYEAEGSPEDRMQLLDAVSSRVSRAAALRGAGGKGGGEPNDMLALRRAEAAGDELVHRATRCLQARDFGEAMEAIQGAREAFGAAGDGGRLAREREVIVGNLYALVLAEMERDKRMQKLLRLKKVNDLVKLKRQAEALGVDWGEFQQRAKEEEE
;
A
#
# COMPACT_ATOMS: atom_id res chain seq x y z
N GLY A 1 1.15 -56.49 -28.84
CA GLY A 1 1.67 -55.78 -27.66
C GLY A 1 2.31 -54.50 -28.15
N PRO A 2 1.92 -53.33 -27.63
CA PRO A 2 2.46 -52.09 -28.15
C PRO A 2 3.87 -51.88 -27.58
N GLY A 3 4.85 -51.77 -28.48
CA GLY A 3 6.18 -51.28 -28.13
C GLY A 3 6.08 -49.79 -27.86
N GLY A 4 6.18 -49.40 -26.58
CA GLY A 4 6.47 -48.02 -26.19
C GLY A 4 7.92 -47.73 -26.53
N GLY A 5 8.15 -47.07 -27.66
CA GLY A 5 9.48 -46.78 -28.15
C GLY A 5 10.11 -45.67 -27.32
N PRO A 6 11.40 -45.75 -26.94
CA PRO A 6 12.13 -44.68 -26.25
C PRO A 6 12.25 -43.36 -27.04
N GLY A 7 11.65 -43.29 -28.22
CA GLY A 7 11.71 -42.16 -29.14
C GLY A 7 10.89 -40.96 -28.67
N ARG A 8 9.66 -41.13 -28.17
CA ARG A 8 8.82 -39.94 -27.88
C ARG A 8 9.22 -39.25 -26.59
N LEU A 9 9.66 -39.99 -25.58
CA LEU A 9 10.29 -39.40 -24.39
C LEU A 9 11.54 -38.57 -24.76
N ALA A 10 12.39 -39.07 -25.67
CA ALA A 10 13.56 -38.33 -26.13
C ALA A 10 13.18 -37.11 -26.98
N GLU A 11 12.19 -37.24 -27.86
CA GLU A 11 11.60 -36.11 -28.61
C GLU A 11 10.99 -35.06 -27.68
N GLY A 12 10.37 -35.49 -26.57
CA GLY A 12 9.84 -34.61 -25.53
C GLY A 12 10.94 -33.85 -24.78
N ASP A 13 12.04 -34.53 -24.44
CA ASP A 13 13.21 -33.92 -23.81
C ASP A 13 13.90 -32.90 -24.75
N GLU A 14 14.03 -33.24 -26.04
CA GLU A 14 14.56 -32.34 -27.07
C GLU A 14 13.67 -31.11 -27.28
N ALA A 15 12.35 -31.31 -27.34
CA ALA A 15 11.39 -30.21 -27.42
C ALA A 15 11.40 -29.32 -26.17
N LEU A 16 11.58 -29.89 -24.98
CA LEU A 16 11.70 -29.13 -23.73
C LEU A 16 12.97 -28.26 -23.72
N GLN A 17 14.11 -28.82 -24.13
CA GLN A 17 15.36 -28.08 -24.28
C GLN A 17 15.25 -26.97 -25.34
N GLY A 18 14.61 -27.28 -26.47
CA GLY A 18 14.29 -26.31 -27.52
C GLY A 18 13.42 -25.17 -27.02
N ALA A 19 12.40 -25.45 -26.18
CA ALA A 19 11.56 -24.43 -25.57
C ALA A 19 12.36 -23.48 -24.66
N VAL A 20 13.35 -24.00 -23.90
CA VAL A 20 14.25 -23.19 -23.07
C VAL A 20 15.20 -22.33 -23.92
N ALA A 21 15.71 -22.88 -25.02
CA ALA A 21 16.54 -22.14 -25.97
C ALA A 21 15.75 -21.02 -26.67
N ALA A 22 14.54 -21.31 -27.12
CA ALA A 22 13.62 -20.34 -27.74
C ALA A 22 13.23 -19.22 -26.76
N LEU A 23 12.99 -19.54 -25.48
CA LEU A 23 12.80 -18.53 -24.43
C LEU A 23 14.02 -17.60 -24.27
N SER A 24 15.23 -18.17 -24.32
CA SER A 24 16.47 -17.40 -24.21
C SER A 24 16.70 -16.49 -25.42
N ALA A 25 16.27 -16.94 -26.60
CA ALA A 25 16.27 -16.16 -27.84
C ALA A 25 15.07 -15.19 -27.96
N GLN A 26 14.20 -15.11 -26.95
CA GLN A 26 12.95 -14.32 -26.94
C GLN A 26 11.95 -14.68 -28.04
N ASP A 27 12.05 -15.88 -28.60
CA ASP A 27 11.09 -16.43 -29.55
C ASP A 27 9.97 -17.16 -28.81
N THR A 28 9.00 -16.38 -28.35
CA THR A 28 7.90 -16.86 -27.52
C THR A 28 6.95 -17.80 -28.25
N GLU A 29 6.75 -17.60 -29.56
CA GLU A 29 5.83 -18.40 -30.37
C GLU A 29 6.40 -19.81 -30.54
N GLU A 30 7.69 -19.90 -30.85
CA GLU A 30 8.40 -21.17 -30.96
C GLU A 30 8.50 -21.87 -29.59
N ALA A 31 8.72 -21.12 -28.49
CA ALA A 31 8.73 -21.68 -27.15
C ALA A 31 7.37 -22.27 -26.72
N VAL A 32 6.24 -21.63 -27.08
CA VAL A 32 4.88 -22.16 -26.86
C VAL A 32 4.66 -23.44 -27.65
N ARG A 33 5.04 -23.44 -28.93
CA ARG A 33 4.90 -24.60 -29.81
C ARG A 33 5.68 -25.80 -29.25
N LEU A 34 6.95 -25.60 -28.89
CA LEU A 34 7.83 -26.66 -28.38
C LEU A 34 7.40 -27.19 -27.00
N ALA A 35 6.92 -26.32 -26.09
CA ALA A 35 6.36 -26.77 -24.82
C ALA A 35 5.10 -27.64 -25.00
N GLY A 36 4.26 -27.33 -26.00
CA GLY A 36 3.10 -28.16 -26.36
C GLY A 36 3.50 -29.54 -26.91
N VAL A 37 4.55 -29.60 -27.72
CA VAL A 37 5.11 -30.88 -28.22
C VAL A 37 5.63 -31.73 -27.07
N ALA A 38 6.44 -31.14 -26.17
CA ALA A 38 6.95 -31.84 -24.99
C ALA A 38 5.82 -32.40 -24.11
N ARG A 39 4.75 -31.62 -23.88
CA ARG A 39 3.56 -32.07 -23.14
C ARG A 39 2.88 -33.27 -23.78
N SER A 40 2.63 -33.22 -25.09
CA SER A 40 1.96 -34.30 -25.81
C SER A 40 2.78 -35.60 -25.79
N CYS A 41 4.10 -35.50 -25.89
CA CYS A 41 5.00 -36.64 -25.76
C CYS A 41 4.97 -37.24 -24.35
N TYR A 42 5.01 -36.39 -23.31
CA TYR A 42 5.05 -36.85 -21.93
C TYR A 42 3.74 -37.47 -21.45
N GLU A 43 2.60 -36.95 -21.88
CA GLU A 43 1.27 -37.49 -21.58
C GLU A 43 0.99 -38.81 -22.31
N ALA A 44 1.48 -38.97 -23.54
CA ALA A 44 1.26 -40.18 -24.33
C ALA A 44 2.05 -41.41 -23.84
N GLU A 45 3.24 -41.21 -23.26
CA GLU A 45 4.10 -42.30 -22.77
C GLU A 45 4.06 -42.49 -21.24
N GLY A 46 3.33 -41.62 -20.51
CA GLY A 46 3.22 -41.70 -19.05
C GLY A 46 4.55 -41.38 -18.36
N SER A 47 5.02 -40.14 -18.53
CA SER A 47 6.33 -39.71 -18.07
C SER A 47 6.50 -39.73 -16.55
N PRO A 48 7.74 -39.94 -16.04
CA PRO A 48 8.08 -39.74 -14.63
C PRO A 48 7.73 -38.33 -14.15
N GLU A 49 7.32 -38.22 -12.88
CA GLU A 49 6.89 -36.96 -12.24
C GLU A 49 7.91 -35.82 -12.40
N ASP A 50 9.21 -36.12 -12.35
CA ASP A 50 10.29 -35.13 -12.48
C ASP A 50 10.25 -34.40 -13.84
N ARG A 51 9.91 -35.10 -14.93
CA ARG A 51 9.82 -34.49 -16.27
C ARG A 51 8.58 -33.64 -16.43
N MET A 52 7.47 -34.04 -15.81
CA MET A 52 6.26 -33.24 -15.76
C MET A 52 6.45 -31.96 -14.93
N GLN A 53 7.15 -32.04 -13.79
CA GLN A 53 7.49 -30.87 -12.98
C GLN A 53 8.39 -29.87 -13.73
N LEU A 54 9.39 -30.38 -14.48
CA LEU A 54 10.24 -29.53 -15.32
C LEU A 54 9.44 -28.89 -16.47
N LEU A 55 8.57 -29.66 -17.12
CA LEU A 55 7.66 -29.15 -18.14
C LEU A 55 6.75 -28.06 -17.56
N ASP A 56 6.23 -28.22 -16.35
CA ASP A 56 5.38 -27.21 -15.71
C ASP A 56 6.14 -25.92 -15.39
N ALA A 57 7.39 -26.04 -14.91
CA ALA A 57 8.25 -24.89 -14.66
C ALA A 57 8.57 -24.12 -15.95
N VAL A 58 8.87 -24.82 -17.05
CA VAL A 58 9.10 -24.23 -18.38
C VAL A 58 7.80 -23.66 -18.94
N SER A 59 6.70 -24.41 -18.90
CA SER A 59 5.37 -23.96 -19.35
C SER A 59 4.95 -22.68 -18.64
N SER A 60 5.19 -22.57 -17.33
CA SER A 60 4.92 -21.37 -16.54
C SER A 60 5.73 -20.16 -17.01
N ARG A 61 7.01 -20.36 -17.40
CA ARG A 61 7.86 -19.30 -17.97
C ARG A 61 7.43 -18.91 -19.38
N VAL A 62 7.06 -19.89 -20.20
CA VAL A 62 6.50 -19.68 -21.54
C VAL A 62 5.18 -18.93 -21.48
N SER A 63 4.25 -19.31 -20.59
CA SER A 63 2.99 -18.58 -20.39
C SER A 63 3.21 -17.15 -19.89
N ARG A 64 4.21 -16.90 -19.02
CA ARG A 64 4.58 -15.53 -18.65
C ARG A 64 5.13 -14.74 -19.84
N ALA A 65 6.04 -15.32 -20.63
CA ALA A 65 6.59 -14.69 -21.83
C ALA A 65 5.50 -14.43 -22.89
N ALA A 66 4.56 -15.35 -23.05
CA ALA A 66 3.42 -15.25 -23.97
C ALA A 66 2.41 -14.21 -23.48
N ALA A 67 2.15 -14.12 -22.18
CA ALA A 67 1.36 -13.05 -21.60
C ALA A 67 2.01 -11.67 -21.82
N LEU A 68 3.34 -11.59 -21.75
CA LEU A 68 4.08 -10.36 -22.05
C LEU A 68 4.00 -9.96 -23.54
N ARG A 69 3.95 -10.91 -24.48
CA ARG A 69 3.73 -10.62 -25.93
C ARG A 69 2.26 -10.39 -26.29
N GLY A 70 1.33 -11.15 -25.72
CA GLY A 70 -0.11 -11.06 -25.95
C GLY A 70 -0.76 -9.82 -25.32
N ALA A 71 -0.12 -9.23 -24.31
CA ALA A 71 -0.46 -7.92 -23.74
C ALA A 71 0.00 -6.73 -24.61
N GLY A 72 0.43 -6.97 -25.85
CA GLY A 72 0.63 -5.94 -26.88
C GLY A 72 -0.67 -5.23 -27.33
N GLY A 73 -1.83 -5.68 -26.85
CA GLY A 73 -3.08 -4.92 -26.87
C GLY A 73 -3.46 -4.45 -25.47
N LYS A 74 -3.03 -3.23 -25.10
CA LYS A 74 -3.29 -2.52 -23.82
C LYS A 74 -2.59 -3.11 -22.58
N GLY A 75 -1.41 -2.57 -22.24
CA GLY A 75 -0.87 -2.72 -20.88
C GLY A 75 0.65 -2.72 -20.71
N GLY A 76 1.43 -2.32 -21.72
CA GLY A 76 2.86 -2.11 -21.56
C GLY A 76 3.15 -0.81 -20.82
N GLY A 77 3.33 -0.88 -19.50
CA GLY A 77 4.12 0.10 -18.77
C GLY A 77 5.59 -0.30 -18.87
N GLU A 78 6.46 0.60 -19.29
CA GLU A 78 7.90 0.37 -19.42
C GLU A 78 8.53 -0.02 -18.07
N PRO A 79 9.72 -0.66 -18.02
CA PRO A 79 10.44 -0.88 -16.76
C PRO A 79 10.68 0.40 -15.93
N ASN A 80 10.64 1.58 -16.55
CA ASN A 80 10.61 2.87 -15.86
C ASN A 80 9.31 3.11 -15.07
N ASP A 81 8.16 2.66 -15.58
CA ASP A 81 6.86 2.84 -14.92
C ASP A 81 6.75 1.99 -13.66
N MET A 82 7.33 0.79 -13.64
CA MET A 82 7.34 -0.04 -12.44
C MET A 82 8.23 0.54 -11.34
N LEU A 83 9.37 1.13 -11.70
CA LEU A 83 10.24 1.84 -10.75
C LEU A 83 9.59 3.12 -10.23
N ALA A 84 8.92 3.89 -11.09
CA ALA A 84 8.16 5.07 -10.71
C ALA A 84 7.01 4.71 -9.75
N LEU A 85 6.28 3.62 -10.04
CA LEU A 85 5.20 3.12 -9.20
C LEU A 85 5.70 2.72 -7.81
N ARG A 86 6.81 1.97 -7.72
CA ARG A 86 7.41 1.59 -6.43
C ARG A 86 7.92 2.79 -5.63
N ARG A 87 8.48 3.80 -6.30
CA ARG A 87 8.94 5.03 -5.63
C ARG A 87 7.79 5.83 -5.06
N ALA A 88 6.71 5.99 -5.83
CA ALA A 88 5.51 6.66 -5.38
C ALA A 88 4.82 5.92 -4.23
N GLU A 89 4.76 4.59 -4.30
CA GLU A 89 4.23 3.75 -3.23
C GLU A 89 5.04 3.94 -1.93
N ALA A 90 6.37 3.81 -1.99
CA ALA A 90 7.23 4.01 -0.83
C ALA A 90 7.13 5.43 -0.25
N ALA A 91 7.12 6.46 -1.10
CA ALA A 91 6.99 7.84 -0.67
C ALA A 91 5.63 8.12 -0.01
N GLY A 92 4.53 7.61 -0.60
CA GLY A 92 3.21 7.75 -0.04
C GLY A 92 3.05 7.01 1.28
N ASP A 93 3.57 5.78 1.39
CA ASP A 93 3.54 5.00 2.63
C ASP A 93 4.35 5.66 3.75
N GLU A 94 5.52 6.24 3.45
CA GLU A 94 6.30 7.02 4.42
C GLU A 94 5.49 8.21 4.96
N LEU A 95 4.77 8.92 4.08
CA LEU A 95 3.93 10.05 4.45
C LEU A 95 2.72 9.62 5.28
N VAL A 96 2.10 8.47 4.97
CA VAL A 96 1.03 7.88 5.81
C VAL A 96 1.55 7.55 7.21
N HIS A 97 2.76 6.97 7.32
CA HIS A 97 3.39 6.72 8.61
C HIS A 97 3.72 8.01 9.37
N ARG A 98 4.21 9.04 8.67
CA ARG A 98 4.44 10.37 9.26
C ARG A 98 3.14 10.97 9.79
N ALA A 99 2.09 11.00 8.99
CA ALA A 99 0.78 11.51 9.39
C ALA A 99 0.25 10.81 10.65
N THR A 100 0.40 9.48 10.74
CA THR A 100 0.02 8.70 11.92
C THR A 100 0.81 9.13 13.17
N ARG A 101 2.12 9.35 13.05
CA ARG A 101 2.96 9.83 14.17
C ARG A 101 2.58 11.26 14.59
N CYS A 102 2.36 12.16 13.64
CA CYS A 102 1.93 13.54 13.93
C CYS A 102 0.56 13.55 14.62
N LEU A 103 -0.38 12.70 14.19
CA LEU A 103 -1.68 12.54 14.85
C LEU A 103 -1.53 12.06 16.30
N GLN A 104 -0.65 11.08 16.57
CA GLN A 104 -0.35 10.63 17.94
C GLN A 104 0.25 11.76 18.80
N ALA A 105 1.12 12.58 18.21
CA ALA A 105 1.68 13.76 18.86
C ALA A 105 0.70 14.94 18.96
N ARG A 106 -0.53 14.80 18.44
CA ARG A 106 -1.56 15.85 18.34
C ARG A 106 -1.12 17.07 17.53
N ASP A 107 -0.14 16.89 16.64
CA ASP A 107 0.21 17.88 15.63
C ASP A 107 -0.70 17.68 14.40
N PHE A 108 -1.89 18.27 14.47
CA PHE A 108 -2.88 18.12 13.41
C PHE A 108 -2.50 18.86 12.12
N GLY A 109 -1.68 19.91 12.21
CA GLY A 109 -1.21 20.66 11.05
C GLY A 109 -0.29 19.78 10.20
N GLU A 110 0.77 19.26 10.81
CA GLU A 110 1.70 18.37 10.12
C GLU A 110 1.04 17.06 9.68
N ALA A 111 0.07 16.54 10.44
CA ALA A 111 -0.67 15.35 10.02
C ALA A 111 -1.45 15.57 8.72
N MET A 112 -2.11 16.73 8.57
CA MET A 112 -2.87 17.09 7.37
C MET A 112 -1.96 17.33 6.15
N GLU A 113 -0.83 18.00 6.36
CA GLU A 113 0.17 18.19 5.30
C GLU A 113 0.74 16.86 4.81
N ALA A 114 1.07 15.95 5.73
CA ALA A 114 1.55 14.61 5.38
C ALA A 114 0.49 13.78 4.64
N ILE A 115 -0.79 13.87 5.03
CA ILE A 115 -1.90 13.22 4.30
C ILE A 115 -2.01 13.76 2.88
N GLN A 116 -1.96 15.08 2.70
CA GLN A 116 -2.04 15.70 1.38
C GLN A 116 -0.85 15.30 0.50
N GLY A 117 0.36 15.31 1.06
CA GLY A 117 1.56 14.82 0.38
C GLY A 117 1.45 13.34 0.00
N ALA A 118 0.85 12.49 0.84
CA ALA A 118 0.64 11.09 0.51
C ALA A 118 -0.29 10.92 -0.71
N ARG A 119 -1.38 11.72 -0.80
CA ARG A 119 -2.27 11.72 -1.98
C ARG A 119 -1.52 12.12 -3.24
N GLU A 120 -0.69 13.15 -3.16
CA GLU A 120 0.12 13.63 -4.28
C GLU A 120 1.14 12.57 -4.71
N ALA A 121 1.82 11.93 -3.76
CA ALA A 121 2.76 10.85 -4.03
C ALA A 121 2.09 9.65 -4.73
N PHE A 122 0.94 9.18 -4.22
CA PHE A 122 0.20 8.08 -4.86
C PHE A 122 -0.42 8.48 -6.21
N GLY A 123 -0.77 9.76 -6.38
CA GLY A 123 -1.27 10.33 -7.63
C GLY A 123 -0.20 10.50 -8.71
N ALA A 124 1.06 10.64 -8.32
CA ALA A 124 2.18 10.82 -9.24
C ALA A 124 2.60 9.54 -9.98
N ALA A 125 2.08 8.36 -9.59
CA ALA A 125 2.42 7.09 -10.21
C ALA A 125 1.29 6.43 -11.01
N GLY A 126 1.66 6.06 -12.24
CA GLY A 126 0.96 5.09 -13.07
C GLY A 126 -0.12 5.67 -13.99
N ASP A 127 -0.24 5.06 -15.17
CA ASP A 127 -1.29 5.36 -16.14
C ASP A 127 -2.68 5.07 -15.53
N GLY A 128 -3.44 6.13 -15.28
CA GLY A 128 -4.84 6.04 -14.87
C GLY A 128 -5.10 6.00 -13.36
N GLY A 129 -4.14 6.38 -12.51
CA GLY A 129 -4.40 6.65 -11.07
C GLY A 129 -4.90 5.44 -10.27
N ARG A 130 -4.46 4.23 -10.64
CA ARG A 130 -4.86 2.99 -9.95
C ARG A 130 -4.37 2.99 -8.50
N LEU A 131 -3.09 3.32 -8.27
CA LEU A 131 -2.50 3.36 -6.93
C LEU A 131 -3.21 4.39 -6.04
N ALA A 132 -3.49 5.59 -6.57
CA ALA A 132 -4.27 6.60 -5.88
C ALA A 132 -5.65 6.07 -5.45
N ARG A 133 -6.38 5.38 -6.34
CA ARG A 133 -7.69 4.78 -6.02
C ARG A 133 -7.61 3.69 -4.96
N GLU A 134 -6.61 2.82 -5.05
CA GLU A 134 -6.40 1.73 -4.08
C GLU A 134 -6.05 2.28 -2.69
N ARG A 135 -5.21 3.33 -2.63
CA ARG A 135 -4.75 3.92 -1.38
C ARG A 135 -5.68 4.99 -0.80
N GLU A 136 -6.62 5.52 -1.59
CA GLU A 136 -7.55 6.57 -1.14
C GLU A 136 -8.42 6.13 0.03
N VAL A 137 -8.77 4.84 0.16
CA VAL A 137 -9.52 4.35 1.33
C VAL A 137 -8.72 4.57 2.62
N ILE A 138 -7.41 4.28 2.59
CA ILE A 138 -6.52 4.43 3.75
C ILE A 138 -6.33 5.92 4.06
N VAL A 139 -5.97 6.70 3.04
CA VAL A 139 -5.67 8.12 3.20
C VAL A 139 -6.92 8.93 3.58
N GLY A 140 -8.06 8.61 2.98
CA GLY A 140 -9.36 9.20 3.31
C GLY A 140 -9.82 8.87 4.72
N ASN A 141 -9.62 7.63 5.19
CA ASN A 141 -9.91 7.26 6.57
C ASN A 141 -9.02 8.02 7.56
N LEU A 142 -7.73 8.16 7.26
CA LEU A 142 -6.79 8.91 8.10
C LEU A 142 -7.17 10.39 8.16
N TYR A 143 -7.55 10.99 7.04
CA TYR A 143 -8.08 12.36 6.97
C TYR A 143 -9.32 12.55 7.84
N ALA A 144 -10.31 11.65 7.72
CA ALA A 144 -11.52 11.71 8.53
C ALA A 144 -11.21 11.59 10.03
N LEU A 145 -10.25 10.73 10.39
CA LEU A 145 -9.80 10.58 11.78
C LEU A 145 -9.14 11.85 12.32
N VAL A 146 -8.24 12.48 11.56
CA VAL A 146 -7.60 13.74 11.96
C VAL A 146 -8.65 14.83 12.20
N LEU A 147 -9.63 14.98 11.30
CA LEU A 147 -10.71 15.96 11.48
C LEU A 147 -11.53 15.69 12.74
N ALA A 148 -11.86 14.42 13.02
CA ALA A 148 -12.59 14.04 14.21
C ALA A 148 -11.83 14.38 15.49
N GLU A 149 -10.52 14.14 15.51
CA GLU A 149 -9.65 14.46 16.66
C GLU A 149 -9.44 15.97 16.82
N MET A 150 -9.31 16.74 15.73
CA MET A 150 -9.29 18.21 15.80
C MET A 150 -10.56 18.77 16.43
N GLU A 151 -11.73 18.26 16.04
CA GLU A 151 -13.00 18.69 16.61
C GLU A 151 -13.15 18.26 18.08
N ARG A 152 -12.67 17.06 18.43
CA ARG A 152 -12.61 16.61 19.82
C ARG A 152 -11.73 17.54 20.66
N ASP A 153 -10.58 17.95 20.16
CA ASP A 153 -9.67 18.83 20.89
C ASP A 153 -10.27 20.23 21.08
N LYS A 154 -10.88 20.81 20.04
CA LYS A 154 -11.64 22.08 20.15
C LYS A 154 -12.73 22.01 21.21
N ARG A 155 -13.52 20.93 21.23
CA ARG A 155 -14.55 20.72 22.25
C ARG A 155 -13.97 20.60 23.65
N MET A 156 -12.87 19.86 23.81
CA MET A 156 -12.17 19.72 25.08
C MET A 156 -11.66 21.08 25.59
N GLN A 157 -11.02 21.87 24.73
CA GLN A 157 -10.54 23.21 25.05
C GLN A 157 -11.68 24.13 25.50
N LYS A 158 -12.83 24.07 24.81
CA LYS A 158 -14.03 24.83 25.21
C LYS A 158 -14.53 24.40 26.59
N LEU A 159 -14.59 23.10 26.87
CA LEU A 159 -15.00 22.57 28.17
C LEU A 159 -14.04 22.99 29.29
N LEU A 160 -12.73 22.95 29.04
CA LEU A 160 -11.72 23.39 30.01
C LEU A 160 -11.86 24.89 30.33
N ARG A 161 -12.09 25.73 29.31
CA ARG A 161 -12.35 27.16 29.51
C ARG A 161 -13.61 27.39 30.33
N LEU A 162 -14.71 26.71 30.01
CA LEU A 162 -15.97 26.82 30.75
C LEU A 162 -15.83 26.33 32.19
N LYS A 163 -15.09 25.24 32.42
CA LYS A 163 -14.78 24.74 33.75
C LYS A 163 -14.03 25.80 34.57
N LYS A 164 -12.96 26.40 34.00
CA LYS A 164 -12.20 27.46 34.67
C LYS A 164 -13.08 28.65 35.06
N VAL A 165 -13.98 29.08 34.16
CA VAL A 165 -14.93 30.15 34.47
C VAL A 165 -15.90 29.75 35.58
N ASN A 166 -16.42 28.52 35.56
CA ASN A 166 -17.32 28.02 36.59
C ASN A 166 -16.65 27.97 37.97
N ASP A 167 -15.41 27.49 38.02
CA ASP A 167 -14.62 27.41 39.25
C ASP A 167 -14.34 28.80 39.82
N LEU A 168 -14.01 29.79 38.96
CA LEU A 168 -13.86 31.19 39.38
C LEU A 168 -15.18 31.78 39.93
N VAL A 169 -16.32 31.48 39.30
CA VAL A 169 -17.63 31.94 39.79
C VAL A 169 -17.96 31.32 41.15
N LYS A 170 -17.63 30.04 41.37
CA LYS A 170 -17.81 29.38 42.67
C LYS A 170 -16.92 30.01 43.74
N LEU A 171 -15.64 30.22 43.44
CA LEU A 171 -14.71 30.89 44.36
C LEU A 171 -15.19 32.30 44.71
N LYS A 172 -15.67 33.07 43.73
CA LYS A 172 -16.24 34.40 43.97
C LYS A 172 -17.43 34.35 44.92
N ARG A 173 -18.38 33.46 44.68
CA ARG A 173 -19.55 33.29 45.56
C ARG A 173 -19.15 32.87 46.98
N GLN A 174 -18.12 32.04 47.11
CA GLN A 174 -17.58 31.64 48.42
C GLN A 174 -16.93 32.81 49.14
N ALA A 175 -16.12 33.63 48.46
CA ALA A 175 -15.51 34.83 49.03
C ALA A 175 -16.57 35.84 49.49
N GLU A 176 -17.59 36.10 48.65
CA GLU A 176 -18.73 36.96 49.00
C GLU A 176 -19.48 36.44 50.22
N ALA A 177 -19.72 35.12 50.31
CA ALA A 177 -20.37 34.51 51.48
C ALA A 177 -19.54 34.61 52.77
N LEU A 178 -18.22 34.69 52.66
CA LEU A 178 -17.29 34.89 53.78
C LEU A 178 -17.06 36.38 54.09
N GLY A 179 -17.69 37.31 53.35
CA GLY A 179 -17.50 38.75 53.51
C GLY A 179 -16.13 39.24 53.04
N VAL A 180 -15.43 38.47 52.21
CA VAL A 180 -14.14 38.84 51.63
C VAL A 180 -14.38 39.65 50.35
N ASP A 181 -13.73 40.81 50.22
CA ASP A 181 -13.74 41.56 48.97
C ASP A 181 -13.00 40.79 47.88
N TRP A 182 -13.72 40.44 46.82
CA TRP A 182 -13.18 39.71 45.69
C TRP A 182 -12.07 40.50 44.97
N GLY A 183 -12.12 41.84 44.99
CA GLY A 183 -11.08 42.69 44.39
C GLY A 183 -9.74 42.53 45.10
N GLU A 184 -9.73 42.64 46.43
CA GLU A 184 -8.51 42.44 47.25
C GLU A 184 -7.99 41.00 47.16
N PHE A 185 -8.88 40.01 47.13
CA PHE A 185 -8.50 38.60 46.98
C PHE A 185 -7.77 38.33 45.66
N GLN A 186 -8.25 38.89 44.54
CA GLN A 186 -7.59 38.76 43.24
C GLN A 186 -6.24 39.47 43.18
N GLN A 187 -6.08 40.59 43.89
CA GLN A 187 -4.82 41.33 43.95
C GLN A 187 -3.75 40.55 44.71
N ARG A 188 -4.09 40.03 45.89
CA ARG A 188 -3.17 39.19 46.68
C ARG A 188 -2.78 37.91 45.95
N ALA A 189 -3.71 37.25 45.27
CA ALA A 189 -3.41 36.04 44.51
C ALA A 189 -2.45 36.29 43.33
N LYS A 190 -2.46 37.50 42.75
CA LYS A 190 -1.49 37.89 41.70
C LYS A 190 -0.12 38.23 42.27
N GLU A 191 -0.08 38.91 43.42
CA GLU A 191 1.17 39.24 44.12
C GLU A 191 1.91 38.00 44.63
N GLU A 192 1.21 36.88 44.89
CA GLU A 192 1.81 35.60 45.27
C GLU A 192 2.28 34.73 44.08
N GLU A 193 1.85 35.04 42.84
CA GLU A 193 2.28 34.33 41.61
C GLU A 193 3.52 34.96 40.94
N GLU A 194 3.92 36.18 41.35
CA GLU A 194 5.15 36.88 40.91
C GLU A 194 6.35 36.61 41.84
#